data_AF-A0A1V4CDH2-F1
#
_entry.id   AF-A0A1V4CDH2-F1
#
_cell.length_a   1.000
_cell.length_b   1.000
_cell.length_c   1.000
_cell.angle_alpha   90.00
_cell.angle_beta   90.00
_cell.angle_gamma   90.00
#
_symmetry.space_group_name_H-M   'P 1'
#
loop_
_entity.id
_entity.type
_entity.pdbx_description
1 polymer ?
#
loop_
_entity_poly.entity_id
_entity_poly.type
_entity_poly.pdbx_seq_one_letter_code
_entity_poly.pdbx_strand_id
1 'polypeptide(L)'
;MSGLTIGLLAAVVVLGLYVLVNWPWSRPPLAVAEPAAASVPAAPAAPSVVPKPTVTAAAGPAPAAEPPPAEPLSAVHRCENASQVTYTDGPCPAGMRGHPVDTTTALNVEGAQGTTLYRCRGAGRFWSVVHCQHRGAEIVSMHTVPANLSLAEQIVFARNREALARPTKGVAPRPTGVGPVAPPNAAQKKAEDCRRLDNLVAVLDDYARQPLPPREQDSVRRDRKKARDEQFRLRCGR
;
A
#
# COMPACT_ATOMS: atom_id res chain seq x y z
N MET A 1 48.84 -3.04 47.66
CA MET A 1 47.68 -2.79 46.77
C MET A 1 47.45 -4.04 45.95
N SER A 2 46.34 -4.71 46.18
CA SER A 2 46.05 -6.03 45.60
C SER A 2 45.79 -5.91 44.10
N GLY A 3 46.20 -6.88 43.27
CA GLY A 3 46.02 -6.82 41.81
C GLY A 3 44.58 -6.55 41.34
N LEU A 4 43.59 -6.84 42.21
CA LEU A 4 42.18 -6.53 42.00
C LEU A 4 41.87 -5.02 41.95
N THR A 5 42.58 -4.19 42.72
CA THR A 5 42.39 -2.72 42.68
C THR A 5 42.95 -2.10 41.40
N ILE A 6 44.02 -2.67 40.86
CA ILE A 6 44.64 -2.21 39.61
C ILE A 6 43.75 -2.56 38.41
N GLY A 7 43.17 -3.77 38.39
CA GLY A 7 42.25 -4.19 37.33
C GLY A 7 40.97 -3.33 37.28
N LEU A 8 40.43 -2.96 38.44
CA LEU A 8 39.22 -2.12 38.52
C LEU A 8 39.48 -0.70 38.00
N LEU A 9 40.63 -0.11 38.34
CA LEU A 9 41.00 1.21 37.85
C LEU A 9 41.22 1.22 36.33
N ALA A 10 41.88 0.20 35.79
CA ALA A 10 42.07 0.08 34.34
C ALA A 10 40.74 -0.05 33.59
N ALA A 11 39.80 -0.85 34.11
CA ALA A 11 38.48 -1.01 33.50
C ALA A 11 37.68 0.30 33.48
N VAL A 12 37.70 1.07 34.58
CA VAL A 12 37.01 2.37 34.66
C VAL A 12 37.60 3.38 33.67
N VAL A 13 38.92 3.42 33.50
CA VAL A 13 39.58 4.32 32.55
C VAL A 13 39.21 3.97 31.11
N VAL A 14 39.24 2.68 30.74
CA VAL A 14 38.88 2.23 29.39
C VAL A 14 37.41 2.53 29.09
N LEU A 15 36.51 2.28 30.06
CA LEU A 15 35.08 2.52 29.89
C LEU A 15 34.77 4.03 29.82
N GLY A 16 35.47 4.85 30.60
CA GLY A 16 35.41 6.31 30.51
C GLY A 16 35.84 6.83 29.14
N LEU A 17 36.97 6.37 28.62
CA LEU A 17 37.46 6.72 27.27
C LEU A 17 36.50 6.26 26.17
N TYR A 18 35.96 5.05 26.29
CA TYR A 18 34.98 4.54 25.33
C TYR A 18 33.72 5.41 25.28
N VAL A 19 33.19 5.81 26.44
CA VAL A 19 32.04 6.73 26.51
C VAL A 19 32.40 8.08 25.92
N LEU A 20 33.58 8.64 26.23
CA LEU A 20 34.01 9.95 25.75
C LEU A 20 34.18 10.00 24.23
N VAL A 21 34.68 8.92 23.61
CA VAL A 21 34.87 8.81 22.15
C VAL A 21 33.54 8.56 21.42
N ASN A 22 32.62 7.79 22.02
CA ASN A 22 31.38 7.37 21.35
C ASN A 22 30.15 8.24 21.71
N TRP A 23 30.32 9.31 22.49
CA TRP A 23 29.22 10.18 22.89
C TRP A 23 28.88 11.22 21.81
N PRO A 24 27.59 11.45 21.48
CA PRO A 24 27.17 12.26 20.35
C PRO A 24 27.13 13.77 20.69
N TRP A 25 28.29 14.39 20.95
CA TRP A 25 28.40 15.86 21.08
C TRP A 25 28.42 16.60 19.73
N SER A 26 28.38 15.88 18.60
CA SER A 26 28.38 16.48 17.27
C SER A 26 26.98 16.48 16.63
N ARG A 27 25.97 17.01 17.31
CA ARG A 27 24.77 17.51 16.61
C ARG A 27 24.97 19.00 16.37
N PRO A 28 25.16 19.47 15.12
CA PRO A 28 25.18 20.90 14.86
C PRO A 28 23.85 21.51 15.31
N PRO A 29 23.85 22.72 15.90
CA PRO A 29 22.62 23.39 16.27
C PRO A 29 21.76 23.55 15.02
N LEU A 30 20.47 23.19 15.14
CA LEU A 30 19.44 23.49 14.16
C LEU A 30 19.50 24.98 13.85
N ALA A 31 19.90 25.33 12.63
CA ALA A 31 19.72 26.66 12.10
C ALA A 31 18.20 26.94 12.09
N VAL A 32 17.77 27.82 12.98
CA VAL A 32 16.44 28.42 12.97
C VAL A 32 16.39 29.29 11.72
N ALA A 33 15.67 28.85 10.70
CA ALA A 33 15.32 29.69 9.57
C ALA A 33 14.28 30.71 10.05
N GLU A 34 14.74 31.93 10.25
CA GLU A 34 13.93 33.12 10.51
C GLU A 34 13.06 33.44 9.29
N PRO A 35 11.78 33.85 9.46
CA PRO A 35 10.90 34.13 8.35
C PRO A 35 11.22 35.51 7.76
N ALA A 36 11.93 35.53 6.64
CA ALA A 36 12.05 36.75 5.84
C ALA A 36 10.72 37.00 5.12
N ALA A 37 9.96 37.93 5.69
CA ALA A 37 8.79 38.53 5.07
C ALA A 37 9.18 39.35 3.84
N ALA A 38 8.40 39.12 2.77
CA ALA A 38 7.92 40.06 1.75
C ALA A 38 8.88 41.12 1.17
N SER A 39 9.08 41.03 -0.14
CA SER A 39 9.08 42.22 -1.02
C SER A 39 8.45 41.86 -2.37
N VAL A 40 7.26 42.41 -2.62
CA VAL A 40 6.58 42.55 -3.93
C VAL A 40 6.49 44.07 -4.13
N PRO A 41 6.80 44.66 -5.31
CA PRO A 41 5.90 44.69 -6.49
C PRO A 41 6.67 44.72 -7.85
N ALA A 42 6.12 44.68 -9.05
CA ALA A 42 4.78 44.92 -9.60
C ALA A 42 4.63 44.19 -10.96
N ALA A 43 3.41 43.76 -11.30
CA ALA A 43 2.92 43.54 -12.68
C ALA A 43 2.63 44.91 -13.35
N PRO A 44 2.42 45.09 -14.69
CA PRO A 44 1.65 44.26 -15.65
C PRO A 44 2.38 44.07 -17.01
N ALA A 45 1.90 43.46 -18.11
CA ALA A 45 0.58 43.10 -18.63
C ALA A 45 0.73 41.94 -19.66
N ALA A 46 -0.37 41.24 -19.95
CA ALA A 46 -0.52 40.24 -21.01
C ALA A 46 -0.52 40.87 -22.43
N PRO A 47 -0.38 40.09 -23.52
CA PRO A 47 -1.56 39.38 -24.06
C PRO A 47 -1.30 37.96 -24.63
N SER A 48 -2.38 37.17 -24.65
CA SER A 48 -2.56 35.87 -25.29
C SER A 48 -2.20 35.83 -26.77
N VAL A 49 -1.52 34.77 -27.25
CA VAL A 49 -1.83 34.14 -28.56
C VAL A 49 -1.53 32.62 -28.53
N VAL A 50 -2.56 31.87 -28.86
CA VAL A 50 -2.72 30.47 -29.26
C VAL A 50 -1.58 29.88 -30.12
N PRO A 51 -1.07 28.67 -29.86
CA PRO A 51 -0.43 27.86 -30.89
C PRO A 51 -1.46 26.99 -31.64
N LYS A 52 -1.65 27.34 -32.91
CA LYS A 52 -2.37 26.57 -33.93
C LYS A 52 -1.40 25.54 -34.53
N PRO A 53 -1.65 24.22 -34.44
CA PRO A 53 -1.08 23.28 -35.39
C PRO A 53 -1.96 23.23 -36.64
N THR A 54 -1.31 23.51 -37.76
CA THR A 54 -1.80 23.48 -39.14
C THR A 54 -2.46 22.13 -39.47
N VAL A 55 -3.68 22.21 -40.02
CA VAL A 55 -4.32 21.14 -40.78
C VAL A 55 -3.68 21.11 -42.17
N THR A 56 -3.17 19.96 -42.59
CA THR A 56 -3.07 19.60 -44.00
C THR A 56 -3.88 18.33 -44.20
N ALA A 57 -4.99 18.47 -44.93
CA ALA A 57 -5.83 17.38 -45.39
C ALA A 57 -5.68 17.26 -46.92
N ALA A 58 -5.47 16.03 -47.39
CA ALA A 58 -5.80 15.54 -48.74
C ALA A 58 -5.95 14.00 -48.60
N ALA A 59 -7.18 13.47 -48.46
CA ALA A 59 -8.01 12.87 -49.53
C ALA A 59 -7.25 11.77 -50.32
N GLY A 60 -7.34 10.46 -50.02
CA GLY A 60 -8.44 9.47 -50.20
C GLY A 60 -7.91 8.33 -51.12
N PRO A 61 -8.34 7.03 -51.08
CA PRO A 61 -9.74 6.55 -50.91
C PRO A 61 -9.97 5.27 -50.02
N ALA A 62 -11.24 5.15 -49.57
CA ALA A 62 -12.12 3.97 -49.30
C ALA A 62 -11.62 2.67 -48.61
N PRO A 63 -12.50 1.98 -47.83
CA PRO A 63 -12.11 1.15 -46.68
C PRO A 63 -11.92 -0.34 -47.04
N ALA A 64 -10.77 -0.89 -46.65
CA ALA A 64 -10.63 -2.33 -46.49
C ALA A 64 -11.13 -2.72 -45.09
N ALA A 65 -12.09 -3.65 -45.03
CA ALA A 65 -12.57 -4.23 -43.79
C ALA A 65 -11.41 -4.97 -43.09
N GLU A 66 -10.90 -4.37 -42.02
CA GLU A 66 -9.90 -4.95 -41.13
C GLU A 66 -10.64 -5.66 -39.97
N PRO A 67 -10.28 -6.90 -39.62
CA PRO A 67 -11.06 -7.76 -38.71
C PRO A 67 -11.22 -7.12 -37.33
N PRO A 68 -12.34 -7.42 -36.62
CA PRO A 68 -12.61 -6.81 -35.33
C PRO A 68 -11.46 -7.07 -34.35
N PRO A 69 -11.06 -6.07 -33.55
CA PRO A 69 -9.99 -6.23 -32.56
C PRO A 69 -10.37 -7.38 -31.63
N ALA A 70 -9.41 -8.28 -31.44
CA ALA A 70 -9.50 -9.40 -30.52
C ALA A 70 -10.10 -8.93 -29.19
N GLU A 71 -11.24 -9.52 -28.84
CA GLU A 71 -11.99 -9.22 -27.63
C GLU A 71 -11.06 -9.33 -26.40
N PRO A 72 -11.17 -8.42 -25.42
CA PRO A 72 -10.40 -8.53 -24.20
C PRO A 72 -10.80 -9.82 -23.48
N LEU A 73 -9.89 -10.79 -23.49
CA LEU A 73 -9.94 -12.05 -22.75
C LEU A 73 -9.84 -11.78 -21.24
N SER A 74 -10.91 -11.26 -20.65
CA SER A 74 -11.36 -11.43 -19.25
C SER A 74 -12.36 -10.34 -18.87
N ALA A 75 -13.41 -10.11 -19.68
CA ALA A 75 -14.51 -9.24 -19.27
C ALA A 75 -15.41 -10.02 -18.30
N VAL A 76 -15.22 -9.82 -16.99
CA VAL A 76 -16.17 -10.34 -16.00
C VAL A 76 -17.51 -9.63 -16.23
N HIS A 77 -18.57 -10.38 -16.50
CA HIS A 77 -19.92 -9.84 -16.65
C HIS A 77 -20.65 -9.91 -15.32
N ARG A 78 -21.23 -8.77 -14.90
CA ARG A 78 -22.19 -8.74 -13.80
C ARG A 78 -23.57 -9.01 -14.38
N CYS A 79 -24.09 -10.20 -14.15
CA CYS A 79 -25.43 -10.62 -14.54
C CYS A 79 -26.41 -10.33 -13.40
N GLU A 80 -27.47 -9.59 -13.68
CA GLU A 80 -28.50 -9.28 -12.68
C GLU A 80 -29.93 -9.56 -13.18
N ASN A 81 -30.76 -10.06 -12.27
CA ASN A 81 -32.21 -10.14 -12.42
C ASN A 81 -32.89 -9.53 -11.18
N ALA A 82 -34.22 -9.54 -11.13
CA ALA A 82 -35.00 -8.89 -10.07
C ALA A 82 -34.68 -9.36 -8.63
N SER A 83 -33.99 -10.49 -8.43
CA SER A 83 -33.67 -11.02 -7.10
C SER A 83 -32.24 -11.55 -6.93
N GLN A 84 -31.40 -11.52 -7.97
CA GLN A 84 -30.08 -12.15 -7.96
C GLN A 84 -29.05 -11.35 -8.79
N VAL A 85 -27.83 -11.25 -8.26
CA VAL A 85 -26.64 -10.76 -8.97
C VAL A 85 -25.61 -11.89 -8.99
N THR A 86 -25.04 -12.19 -10.15
CA THR A 86 -24.02 -13.24 -10.34
C THR A 86 -22.94 -12.73 -11.28
N TYR A 87 -21.68 -13.00 -10.98
CA TYR A 87 -20.55 -12.61 -11.83
C TYR A 87 -20.09 -13.82 -12.64
N THR A 88 -19.98 -13.66 -13.96
CA THR A 88 -19.62 -14.74 -14.89
C THR A 88 -18.50 -14.30 -15.82
N ASP A 89 -17.58 -15.22 -16.13
CA ASP A 89 -16.50 -14.99 -17.12
C ASP A 89 -16.95 -15.20 -18.58
N GLY A 90 -18.26 -15.50 -18.76
CA GLY A 90 -18.90 -15.70 -20.05
C GLY A 90 -20.28 -15.01 -20.12
N PRO A 91 -21.02 -15.19 -21.22
CA PRO A 91 -22.31 -14.51 -21.42
C PRO A 91 -23.31 -14.86 -20.32
N CYS A 92 -24.15 -13.88 -19.95
CA CYS A 92 -25.14 -14.06 -18.90
C CYS A 92 -26.19 -15.12 -19.27
N PRO A 93 -26.61 -15.96 -18.31
CA PRO A 93 -27.67 -16.94 -18.55
C PRO A 93 -28.99 -16.27 -18.93
N ALA A 94 -29.81 -16.98 -19.70
CA ALA A 94 -31.06 -16.46 -20.25
C ALA A 94 -31.96 -15.85 -19.15
N GLY A 95 -32.39 -14.60 -19.37
CA GLY A 95 -33.22 -13.85 -18.42
C GLY A 95 -32.46 -12.95 -17.43
N MET A 96 -31.12 -12.93 -17.48
CA MET A 96 -30.31 -11.98 -16.72
C MET A 96 -29.74 -10.88 -17.62
N ARG A 97 -29.75 -9.63 -17.14
CA ARG A 97 -29.12 -8.50 -17.83
C ARG A 97 -27.64 -8.47 -17.46
N GLY A 98 -26.78 -8.53 -18.48
CA GLY A 98 -25.34 -8.45 -18.31
C GLY A 98 -24.83 -7.03 -18.42
N HIS A 99 -24.14 -6.57 -17.39
CA HIS A 99 -23.31 -5.37 -17.47
C HIS A 99 -21.84 -5.79 -17.51
N PRO A 100 -21.07 -5.41 -18.55
CA PRO A 100 -19.63 -5.65 -18.55
C PRO A 100 -19.02 -4.91 -17.36
N VAL A 101 -18.24 -5.61 -16.54
CA VAL A 101 -17.47 -4.99 -15.48
C VAL A 101 -16.11 -4.68 -16.05
N ASP A 102 -15.78 -3.39 -16.13
CA ASP A 102 -14.45 -2.97 -16.50
C ASP A 102 -13.46 -3.28 -15.36
N THR A 103 -12.78 -4.42 -15.49
CA THR A 103 -11.71 -4.83 -14.57
C THR A 103 -10.36 -4.20 -14.92
N THR A 104 -10.25 -3.52 -16.07
CA THR A 104 -9.01 -2.91 -16.56
C THR A 104 -8.56 -1.77 -15.64
N THR A 105 -9.52 -0.98 -15.16
CA THR A 105 -9.27 0.13 -14.23
C THR A 105 -8.91 -0.34 -12.81
N ALA A 106 -9.25 -1.58 -12.43
CA ALA A 106 -8.94 -2.12 -11.10
C ALA A 106 -7.50 -2.66 -10.96
N LEU A 107 -6.82 -2.91 -12.08
CA LEU A 107 -5.47 -3.48 -12.11
C LEU A 107 -4.37 -2.48 -12.47
N ASN A 108 -4.72 -1.40 -13.20
CA ASN A 108 -3.77 -0.35 -13.54
C ASN A 108 -3.77 0.76 -12.49
N VAL A 109 -3.01 0.52 -11.43
CA VAL A 109 -2.37 1.57 -10.62
C VAL A 109 -1.24 2.22 -11.46
N GLU A 110 -1.56 2.70 -12.67
CA GLU A 110 -0.58 3.32 -13.57
C GLU A 110 -0.51 4.85 -13.40
N GLY A 111 -1.27 5.40 -12.45
CA GLY A 111 -1.25 6.83 -12.11
C GLY A 111 -1.04 7.15 -10.63
N ALA A 112 -1.14 6.17 -9.72
CA ALA A 112 -0.71 6.38 -8.34
C ALA A 112 0.79 6.04 -8.28
N GLN A 113 1.62 7.01 -7.89
CA GLN A 113 3.04 6.79 -7.66
C GLN A 113 3.22 5.48 -6.87
N GLY A 114 3.80 4.47 -7.50
CA GLY A 114 4.03 3.18 -6.87
C GLY A 114 5.17 3.32 -5.89
N THR A 115 4.94 2.98 -4.63
CA THR A 115 6.03 2.81 -3.66
C THR A 115 6.44 1.35 -3.62
N THR A 116 7.72 1.08 -3.43
CA THR A 116 8.22 -0.28 -3.23
C THR A 116 8.16 -0.64 -1.76
N LEU A 117 7.46 -1.73 -1.44
CA LEU A 117 7.44 -2.32 -0.11
C LEU A 117 8.25 -3.62 -0.11
N TYR A 118 9.19 -3.74 0.83
CA TYR A 118 10.09 -4.88 0.93
C TYR A 118 9.57 -5.89 1.95
N ARG A 119 9.55 -7.16 1.56
CA ARG A 119 9.39 -8.29 2.48
C ARG A 119 10.76 -8.78 2.92
N CYS A 120 11.11 -8.54 4.17
CA CYS A 120 12.42 -8.85 4.71
C CYS A 120 12.43 -10.13 5.56
N ARG A 121 13.57 -10.82 5.61
CA ARG A 121 13.82 -11.94 6.51
C ARG A 121 15.14 -11.77 7.26
N GLY A 122 15.10 -11.95 8.57
CA GLY A 122 16.25 -11.94 9.48
C GLY A 122 15.92 -12.80 10.69
N ALA A 123 15.92 -12.23 11.90
CA ALA A 123 15.41 -12.89 13.10
C ALA A 123 13.90 -13.27 13.03
N GLY A 124 13.19 -12.73 12.03
CA GLY A 124 11.81 -13.06 11.69
C GLY A 124 11.47 -12.55 10.29
N ARG A 125 10.19 -12.66 9.88
CA ARG A 125 9.71 -12.07 8.61
C ARG A 125 8.98 -10.77 8.87
N PHE A 126 9.47 -9.68 8.32
CA PHE A 126 8.90 -8.35 8.54
C PHE A 126 8.72 -7.58 7.25
N TRP A 127 7.91 -6.52 7.30
CA TRP A 127 7.71 -5.59 6.19
C TRP A 127 8.54 -4.35 6.44
N SER A 128 9.04 -3.73 5.38
CA SER A 128 9.86 -2.51 5.47
C SER A 128 9.65 -1.61 4.26
N VAL A 129 9.58 -0.30 4.50
CA VAL A 129 9.60 0.73 3.43
C VAL A 129 11.03 1.08 3.01
N VAL A 130 12.01 0.80 3.86
CA VAL A 130 13.45 0.91 3.54
C VAL A 130 14.00 -0.44 3.12
N HIS A 131 15.09 -0.42 2.35
CA HIS A 131 15.75 -1.63 1.86
C HIS A 131 16.19 -2.54 3.03
N CYS A 132 15.96 -3.85 2.92
CA CYS A 132 16.17 -4.80 4.04
C CYS A 132 17.62 -4.83 4.54
N GLN A 133 18.59 -4.55 3.67
CA GLN A 133 20.02 -4.52 4.02
C GLN A 133 20.34 -3.47 5.10
N HIS A 134 19.64 -2.33 5.14
CA HIS A 134 19.82 -1.33 6.20
C HIS A 134 19.39 -1.82 7.58
N ARG A 135 18.65 -2.93 7.63
CA ARG A 135 18.19 -3.60 8.84
C ARG A 135 18.86 -4.96 9.06
N GLY A 136 19.97 -5.23 8.35
CA GLY A 136 20.70 -6.50 8.46
C GLY A 136 19.86 -7.72 8.05
N ALA A 137 18.94 -7.56 7.10
CA ALA A 137 18.00 -8.58 6.66
C ALA A 137 18.06 -8.80 5.14
N GLU A 138 17.69 -10.00 4.70
CA GLU A 138 17.58 -10.34 3.27
C GLU A 138 16.23 -9.92 2.69
N ILE A 139 16.21 -9.56 1.41
CA ILE A 139 14.96 -9.33 0.67
C ILE A 139 14.41 -10.69 0.22
N VAL A 140 13.20 -11.02 0.67
CA VAL A 140 12.45 -12.20 0.24
C VAL A 140 11.65 -11.90 -1.02
N SER A 141 11.02 -10.72 -1.07
CA SER A 141 10.23 -10.27 -2.20
C SER A 141 10.04 -8.75 -2.15
N MET A 142 9.82 -8.16 -3.32
CA MET A 142 9.50 -6.73 -3.48
C MET A 142 8.09 -6.61 -4.07
N HIS A 143 7.33 -5.64 -3.56
CA HIS A 143 5.95 -5.41 -3.98
C HIS A 143 5.75 -3.95 -4.32
N THR A 144 5.18 -3.69 -5.49
CA THR A 144 4.71 -2.36 -5.87
C THR A 144 3.34 -2.15 -5.24
N VAL A 145 3.25 -1.15 -4.36
CA VAL A 145 2.03 -0.79 -3.65
C VAL A 145 1.65 0.66 -3.97
N PRO A 146 0.36 1.01 -4.01
CA PRO A 146 -0.05 2.40 -4.21
C PRO A 146 0.42 3.30 -3.05
N ALA A 147 1.14 4.39 -3.34
CA ALA A 147 1.67 5.27 -2.29
C ALA A 147 0.61 6.10 -1.57
N ASN A 148 -0.61 6.20 -2.11
CA ASN A 148 -1.73 6.91 -1.50
C ASN A 148 -2.40 6.14 -0.34
N LEU A 149 -2.06 4.87 -0.14
CA LEU A 149 -2.58 4.05 0.95
C LEU A 149 -1.78 4.24 2.24
N SER A 150 -2.41 4.01 3.40
CA SER A 150 -1.67 3.93 4.67
C SER A 150 -0.69 2.74 4.67
N LEU A 151 0.35 2.78 5.51
CA LEU A 151 1.36 1.72 5.54
C LEU A 151 0.76 0.33 5.80
N ALA A 152 -0.25 0.25 6.67
CA ALA A 152 -0.88 -1.02 6.95
C ALA A 152 -1.74 -1.53 5.78
N GLU A 153 -2.42 -0.65 5.06
CA GLU A 153 -3.13 -0.99 3.82
C GLU A 153 -2.15 -1.42 2.72
N GLN A 154 -1.00 -0.77 2.60
CA GLN A 154 0.08 -1.19 1.71
C GLN A 154 0.58 -2.61 2.06
N ILE A 155 0.77 -2.91 3.35
CA ILE A 155 1.16 -4.25 3.81
C ILE A 155 0.08 -5.29 3.47
N VAL A 156 -1.20 -4.98 3.69
CA VAL A 156 -2.31 -5.89 3.35
C VAL A 156 -2.38 -6.12 1.84
N PHE A 157 -2.26 -5.05 1.05
CA PHE A 157 -2.23 -5.13 -0.41
C PHE A 157 -1.09 -6.05 -0.89
N ALA A 158 0.13 -5.85 -0.38
CA ALA A 158 1.27 -6.68 -0.71
C ALA A 158 1.06 -8.16 -0.31
N ARG A 159 0.52 -8.43 0.89
CA ARG A 159 0.20 -9.80 1.34
C ARG A 159 -0.82 -10.49 0.43
N ASN A 160 -1.83 -9.76 -0.03
CA ASN A 160 -2.83 -10.32 -0.96
C ASN A 160 -2.19 -10.68 -2.30
N ARG A 161 -1.29 -9.83 -2.83
CA ARG A 161 -0.52 -10.15 -4.03
C ARG A 161 0.40 -11.35 -3.84
N GLU A 162 1.06 -11.48 -2.69
CA GLU A 162 1.83 -12.69 -2.36
C GLU A 162 0.97 -13.95 -2.36
N ALA A 163 -0.24 -13.88 -1.79
CA ALA A 163 -1.13 -15.03 -1.71
C ALA A 163 -1.58 -15.49 -3.11
N LEU A 164 -1.86 -14.54 -4.01
CA LEU A 164 -2.24 -14.82 -5.40
C LEU A 164 -1.07 -15.38 -6.23
N ALA A 165 0.16 -14.94 -5.94
CA ALA A 165 1.36 -15.41 -6.64
C ALA A 165 1.88 -16.76 -6.15
N ARG A 166 1.37 -17.31 -5.03
CA ARG A 166 1.78 -18.63 -4.55
C ARG A 166 1.20 -19.71 -5.47
N PRO A 167 2.04 -20.57 -6.09
CA PRO A 167 1.54 -21.70 -6.85
C PRO A 167 0.72 -22.59 -5.91
N THR A 168 -0.54 -22.84 -6.26
CA THR A 168 -1.44 -23.77 -5.57
C THR A 168 -0.91 -25.19 -5.73
N LYS A 169 0.06 -25.56 -4.91
CA LYS A 169 0.66 -26.90 -4.96
C LYS A 169 -0.34 -27.91 -4.39
N GLY A 170 -1.08 -28.57 -5.28
CA GLY A 170 -1.81 -29.82 -5.00
C GLY A 170 -3.15 -29.70 -4.27
N VAL A 171 -3.75 -28.52 -4.17
CA VAL A 171 -5.16 -28.44 -3.74
C VAL A 171 -6.03 -28.66 -4.97
N ALA A 172 -6.51 -29.88 -5.15
CA ALA A 172 -7.59 -30.14 -6.10
C ALA A 172 -8.74 -29.17 -5.79
N PRO A 173 -9.28 -28.44 -6.78
CA PRO A 173 -10.38 -27.53 -6.54
C PRO A 173 -11.52 -28.33 -5.91
N ARG A 174 -11.82 -28.06 -4.64
CA ARG A 174 -13.04 -28.56 -4.03
C ARG A 174 -14.17 -28.01 -4.91
N PRO A 175 -15.11 -28.82 -5.39
CA PRO A 175 -16.27 -28.29 -6.08
C PRO A 175 -17.03 -27.43 -5.07
N THR A 176 -16.76 -26.12 -5.08
CA THR A 176 -17.66 -25.12 -4.56
C THR A 176 -18.91 -25.27 -5.38
N GLY A 177 -19.93 -25.90 -4.80
CA GLY A 177 -21.29 -25.76 -5.30
C GLY A 177 -21.57 -24.26 -5.30
N VAL A 178 -21.55 -23.66 -6.49
CA VAL A 178 -21.88 -22.26 -6.72
C VAL A 178 -23.40 -22.16 -6.60
N GLY A 179 -23.90 -22.27 -5.37
CA GLY A 179 -25.26 -21.87 -5.04
C GLY A 179 -25.34 -20.35 -5.01
N PRO A 180 -26.52 -19.75 -5.23
CA PRO A 180 -26.72 -18.31 -5.10
C PRO A 180 -26.26 -17.85 -3.71
N VAL A 181 -25.20 -17.05 -3.65
CA VAL A 181 -24.78 -16.38 -2.43
C VAL A 181 -25.71 -15.19 -2.25
N ALA A 182 -26.60 -15.26 -1.25
CA ALA A 182 -27.43 -14.12 -0.89
C ALA A 182 -26.54 -12.91 -0.54
N PRO A 183 -26.90 -11.68 -0.96
CA PRO A 183 -26.11 -10.50 -0.65
C PRO A 183 -25.98 -10.34 0.88
N PRO A 184 -24.80 -9.96 1.38
CA PRO A 184 -24.57 -9.86 2.82
C PRO A 184 -25.53 -8.84 3.42
N ASN A 185 -26.21 -9.21 4.49
CA ASN A 185 -27.06 -8.29 5.22
C ASN A 185 -26.23 -7.25 6.00
N ALA A 186 -26.87 -6.19 6.49
CA ALA A 186 -26.16 -5.10 7.16
C ALA A 186 -25.35 -5.55 8.40
N ALA A 187 -25.82 -6.58 9.12
CA ALA A 187 -25.10 -7.12 10.28
C ALA A 187 -23.85 -7.91 9.86
N GLN A 188 -23.93 -8.69 8.78
CA GLN A 188 -22.79 -9.40 8.18
C GLN A 188 -21.73 -8.42 7.69
N LYS A 189 -22.14 -7.37 6.95
CA LYS A 189 -21.22 -6.33 6.48
C LYS A 189 -20.51 -5.63 7.65
N LYS A 190 -21.25 -5.26 8.70
CA LYS A 190 -20.64 -4.70 9.92
C LYS A 190 -19.63 -5.66 10.55
N ALA A 191 -19.96 -6.95 10.64
CA ALA A 191 -19.06 -7.95 11.21
C ALA A 191 -17.79 -8.12 10.37
N GLU A 192 -17.89 -8.07 9.04
CA GLU A 192 -16.76 -8.09 8.12
C GLU A 192 -15.89 -6.84 8.26
N ASP A 193 -16.50 -5.65 8.33
CA ASP A 193 -15.79 -4.39 8.55
C ASP A 193 -15.01 -4.41 9.88
N CYS A 194 -15.64 -4.92 10.95
CA CYS A 194 -14.97 -5.09 12.24
C CYS A 194 -13.77 -6.04 12.15
N ARG A 195 -13.93 -7.22 11.53
CA ARG A 195 -12.83 -8.17 11.31
C ARG A 195 -11.70 -7.56 10.49
N ARG A 196 -12.02 -6.76 9.46
CA ARG A 196 -11.03 -6.05 8.66
C ARG A 196 -10.23 -5.06 9.51
N LEU A 197 -10.89 -4.29 10.37
CA LEU A 197 -10.23 -3.35 11.28
C LEU A 197 -9.36 -4.05 12.32
N ASP A 198 -9.80 -5.19 12.86
CA ASP A 198 -8.99 -5.99 13.79
C ASP A 198 -7.71 -6.49 13.12
N ASN A 199 -7.83 -7.00 11.88
CA ASN A 199 -6.68 -7.41 11.09
C ASN A 199 -5.72 -6.24 10.81
N LEU A 200 -6.26 -5.05 10.54
CA LEU A 200 -5.46 -3.85 10.33
C LEU A 200 -4.67 -3.47 11.58
N VAL A 201 -5.31 -3.48 12.75
CA VAL A 201 -4.65 -3.22 14.03
C VAL A 201 -3.58 -4.26 14.31
N ALA A 202 -3.86 -5.55 14.10
CA ALA A 202 -2.87 -6.62 14.29
C ALA A 202 -1.63 -6.42 13.40
N VAL A 203 -1.82 -6.00 12.14
CA VAL A 203 -0.72 -5.67 11.22
C VAL A 203 0.11 -4.49 11.72
N LEU A 204 -0.55 -3.43 12.20
CA LEU A 204 0.14 -2.26 12.78
C LEU A 204 0.90 -2.64 14.05
N ASP A 205 0.35 -3.52 14.87
CA ASP A 205 0.98 -4.00 16.11
C ASP A 205 2.22 -4.84 15.82
N ASP A 206 2.14 -5.75 14.85
CA ASP A 206 3.30 -6.51 14.38
C ASP A 206 4.38 -5.59 13.78
N TYR A 207 3.98 -4.57 13.03
CA TYR A 207 4.92 -3.59 12.47
C TYR A 207 5.60 -2.78 13.58
N ALA A 208 4.84 -2.37 14.60
CA ALA A 208 5.33 -1.59 15.74
C ALA A 208 6.34 -2.32 16.63
N ARG A 209 6.41 -3.66 16.57
CA ARG A 209 7.40 -4.46 17.32
C ARG A 209 8.82 -4.31 16.79
N GLN A 210 8.99 -3.69 15.62
CA GLN A 210 10.28 -3.47 15.00
C GLN A 210 10.92 -2.17 15.51
N PRO A 211 12.25 -2.03 15.43
CA PRO A 211 12.90 -0.73 15.62
C PRO A 211 12.53 0.18 14.44
N LEU A 212 11.54 1.06 14.67
CA LEU A 212 11.06 2.01 13.67
C LEU A 212 11.66 3.40 13.89
N PRO A 213 11.95 4.16 12.82
CA PRO A 213 12.32 5.57 12.95
C PRO A 213 11.15 6.41 13.51
N PRO A 214 11.41 7.56 14.15
CA PRO A 214 10.37 8.34 14.83
C PRO A 214 9.15 8.68 13.96
N ARG A 215 9.36 9.08 12.70
CA ARG A 215 8.24 9.40 11.78
C ARG A 215 7.33 8.22 11.49
N GLU A 216 7.90 7.02 11.38
CA GLU A 216 7.12 5.79 11.18
C GLU A 216 6.40 5.36 12.47
N GLN A 217 7.01 5.56 13.63
CA GLN A 217 6.32 5.31 14.90
C GLN A 217 5.08 6.21 15.04
N ASP A 218 5.20 7.48 14.66
CA ASP A 218 4.07 8.41 14.69
C ASP A 218 3.00 8.05 13.66
N SER A 219 3.37 7.59 12.46
CA SER A 219 2.38 7.13 11.47
C SER A 219 1.64 5.90 11.97
N VAL A 220 2.34 4.93 12.55
CA VAL A 220 1.72 3.73 13.14
C VAL A 220 0.77 4.09 14.28
N ARG A 221 1.16 5.05 15.15
CA ARG A 221 0.29 5.53 16.23
C ARG A 221 -0.99 6.17 15.67
N ARG A 222 -0.87 7.02 14.64
CA ARG A 222 -2.02 7.67 13.98
C ARG A 222 -2.93 6.65 13.30
N ASP A 223 -2.37 5.70 12.56
CA ASP A 223 -3.13 4.69 11.83
C ASP A 223 -3.86 3.75 12.79
N ARG A 224 -3.20 3.34 13.90
CA ARG A 224 -3.83 2.53 14.94
C ARG A 224 -4.98 3.28 15.59
N LYS A 225 -4.79 4.56 15.92
CA LYS A 225 -5.86 5.41 16.47
C LYS A 225 -7.04 5.47 15.52
N LYS A 226 -6.81 5.76 14.24
CA LYS A 226 -7.88 5.81 13.22
C LYS A 226 -8.65 4.50 13.13
N ALA A 227 -7.96 3.36 13.12
CA ALA A 227 -8.61 2.05 13.09
C ALA A 227 -9.47 1.80 14.34
N ARG A 228 -8.96 2.14 15.53
CA ARG A 228 -9.71 1.99 16.80
C ARG A 228 -10.90 2.95 16.89
N ASP A 229 -10.75 4.19 16.44
CA ASP A 229 -11.83 5.18 16.37
C ASP A 229 -12.97 4.66 15.45
N GLU A 230 -12.61 4.04 14.34
CA GLU A 230 -13.58 3.44 13.42
C GLU A 230 -14.27 2.20 14.01
N GLN A 231 -13.53 1.34 14.72
CA GLN A 231 -14.12 0.23 15.48
C GLN A 231 -15.13 0.72 16.52
N PHE A 232 -14.80 1.83 17.21
CA PHE A 232 -15.70 2.45 18.17
C PHE A 232 -16.96 3.00 17.50
N ARG A 233 -16.81 3.71 16.37
CA ARG A 233 -17.92 4.24 15.56
C ARG A 233 -18.87 3.14 15.09
N LEU A 234 -18.32 2.01 14.62
CA LEU A 234 -19.08 0.85 14.19
C LEU A 234 -19.65 0.04 15.36
N ARG A 235 -19.22 0.30 16.61
CA ARG A 235 -19.51 -0.52 17.78
C ARG A 235 -19.16 -1.98 17.53
N CYS A 236 -17.92 -2.24 17.11
CA CYS A 236 -17.38 -3.58 17.05
C CYS A 236 -17.43 -4.18 18.46
N GLY A 237 -18.04 -5.35 18.59
CA GLY A 237 -18.18 -6.05 19.88
C GLY A 237 -16.79 -6.31 20.44
N ARG A 238 -16.62 -5.97 21.72
CA ARG A 238 -15.38 -6.18 22.46
C ARG A 238 -15.21 -7.66 22.81
#